data_AF-A0A962ECI9-F1
#
_entry.id   AF-A0A962ECI9-F1
#
_cell.length_a   1.000
_cell.length_b   1.000
_cell.length_c   1.000
_cell.angle_alpha   90.00
_cell.angle_beta   90.00
_cell.angle_gamma   90.00
#
_symmetry.space_group_name_H-M   'P 1'
#
loop_
_entity.id
_entity.type
_entity.pdbx_description
1 polymer ?
#
loop_
_entity_poly.entity_id
_entity_poly.type
_entity_poly.pdbx_seq_one_letter_code
_entity_poly.pdbx_strand_id
1 'polypeptide(L)'
;MRHLSGAREGQCEIYPIARFQALFFGRGSECDVRFSAQGELMVSRSHAVLEWTSGAPRRFSLTDLVSSNGTFVNGKRLEGMVALVEGDRIQ
;
A
#
# COMPACT_ATOMS: atom_id res chain seq x y z
N MET A 1 -3.67 -4.26 -8.32
CA MET A 1 -3.97 -2.94 -7.74
C MET A 1 -4.21 -1.96 -8.88
N ARG A 2 -5.15 -1.02 -8.73
CA ARG A 2 -5.42 0.03 -9.71
C ARG A 2 -5.07 1.38 -9.08
N HIS A 3 -4.32 2.20 -9.80
CA HIS A 3 -4.03 3.57 -9.40
C HIS A 3 -5.20 4.48 -9.80
N LEU A 4 -5.88 5.05 -8.80
CA LEU A 4 -7.06 5.88 -9.00
C LEU A 4 -6.74 7.36 -9.19
N SER A 5 -5.53 7.79 -8.84
CA SER A 5 -5.07 9.19 -8.97
C SER A 5 -3.54 9.25 -8.96
N GLY A 6 -2.99 10.45 -9.18
CA GLY A 6 -1.55 10.71 -9.13
C GLY A 6 -0.83 10.41 -10.44
N ALA A 7 0.50 10.34 -10.40
CA ALA A 7 1.32 10.20 -11.61
C ALA A 7 1.07 8.91 -12.41
N ARG A 8 0.47 7.91 -11.76
CA ARG A 8 0.14 6.59 -12.34
C ARG A 8 -1.36 6.40 -12.56
N GLU A 9 -2.16 7.47 -12.54
CA GLU A 9 -3.61 7.37 -12.69
C GLU A 9 -4.01 6.50 -13.90
N GLY A 10 -4.96 5.58 -13.68
CA GLY A 10 -5.45 4.66 -14.68
C GLY A 10 -4.59 3.39 -14.87
N GLN A 11 -3.36 3.36 -14.36
CA GLN A 11 -2.49 2.19 -14.46
C GLN A 11 -2.95 1.05 -13.53
N CYS A 12 -2.72 -0.18 -13.98
CA CYS A 12 -2.97 -1.40 -13.22
C CYS A 12 -1.69 -2.19 -13.04
N GLU A 13 -1.33 -2.46 -11.80
CA GLU A 13 -0.16 -3.25 -11.45
C GLU A 13 -0.61 -4.58 -10.81
N ILE A 14 0.00 -5.68 -11.26
CA ILE A 14 -0.32 -7.04 -10.80
C ILE A 14 0.89 -7.59 -10.06
N TYR A 15 0.69 -7.91 -8.78
CA TYR A 15 1.71 -8.51 -7.91
C TYR A 15 1.30 -9.95 -7.58
N PRO A 16 1.98 -10.98 -8.13
CA PRO A 16 1.66 -12.37 -7.85
C PRO A 16 1.96 -12.70 -6.39
N ILE A 17 0.94 -12.95 -5.60
CA ILE A 17 1.05 -13.23 -4.15
C ILE A 17 2.04 -14.35 -3.83
N ALA A 18 2.18 -15.36 -4.70
CA ALA A 18 3.13 -16.46 -4.51
C ALA A 18 4.62 -16.02 -4.52
N ARG A 19 4.93 -14.83 -5.03
CA ARG A 19 6.28 -14.29 -5.13
C ARG A 19 6.66 -13.35 -3.98
N PHE A 20 5.70 -12.93 -3.19
CA PHE A 20 5.89 -11.94 -2.14
C PHE A 20 5.37 -12.48 -0.80
N GLN A 21 5.94 -12.01 0.30
CA GLN A 21 5.39 -12.25 1.63
C GLN A 21 4.55 -11.05 2.12
N ALA A 22 4.91 -9.86 1.63
CA ALA A 22 4.23 -8.60 1.84
C ALA A 22 4.55 -7.68 0.64
N LEU A 23 3.82 -6.57 0.52
CA LEU A 23 4.19 -5.47 -0.38
C LEU A 23 4.46 -4.21 0.44
N PHE A 24 5.63 -3.62 0.22
CA PHE A 24 6.00 -2.34 0.82
C PHE A 24 5.66 -1.18 -0.10
N PHE A 25 5.06 -0.14 0.47
CA PHE A 25 4.66 1.09 -0.20
C PHE A 25 5.55 2.23 0.29
N GLY A 26 6.12 2.97 -0.65
CA GLY A 26 6.95 4.11 -0.30
C GLY A 26 7.80 4.64 -1.45
N ARG A 27 8.57 5.69 -1.20
CA ARG A 27 9.52 6.27 -2.17
C ARG A 27 10.89 5.58 -2.17
N GLY A 28 11.16 4.79 -1.13
CA GLY A 28 12.41 4.07 -0.95
C GLY A 28 12.66 3.08 -2.08
N SER A 29 13.93 2.76 -2.35
CA SER A 29 14.31 1.74 -3.33
C SER A 29 13.97 0.32 -2.90
N GLU A 30 13.74 0.14 -1.60
CA GLU A 30 13.33 -1.10 -0.95
C GLU A 30 11.84 -1.42 -1.10
N CYS A 31 11.02 -0.49 -1.59
CA CYS A 31 9.57 -0.67 -1.69
C CYS A 31 9.16 -1.33 -3.01
N ASP A 32 8.21 -2.28 -2.95
CA ASP A 32 7.65 -2.98 -4.11
C ASP A 32 6.71 -2.08 -4.92
N VAL A 33 5.90 -1.27 -4.23
CA VAL A 33 5.04 -0.25 -4.83
C VAL A 33 5.70 1.10 -4.63
N ARG A 34 6.54 1.46 -5.60
CA ARG A 34 7.40 2.63 -5.49
C ARG A 34 6.72 3.90 -5.99
N PHE A 35 6.75 4.94 -5.16
CA PHE A 35 6.30 6.29 -5.50
C PHE A 35 7.50 7.15 -5.92
N SER A 36 7.29 8.07 -6.85
CA SER A 36 8.36 8.91 -7.39
C SER A 36 9.00 9.76 -6.29
N ALA A 37 10.33 9.80 -6.26
CA ALA A 37 11.06 10.54 -5.23
C ALA A 37 10.83 12.05 -5.33
N GLN A 38 10.58 12.57 -6.54
CA GLN A 38 10.48 13.99 -6.85
C GLN A 38 9.04 14.53 -6.88
N GLY A 39 8.05 13.70 -7.23
CA GLY A 39 6.66 14.14 -7.42
C GLY A 39 5.73 13.84 -6.24
N GLU A 40 5.99 12.77 -5.49
CA GLU A 40 5.04 12.25 -4.49
C GLU A 40 5.59 12.43 -3.07
N LEU A 41 6.05 13.66 -2.76
CA LEU A 41 6.72 14.00 -1.49
C LEU A 41 5.89 13.72 -0.23
N MET A 42 4.57 13.57 -0.38
CA MET A 42 3.67 13.20 0.72
C MET A 42 3.82 11.74 1.16
N VAL A 43 4.38 10.89 0.30
CA VAL A 43 4.67 9.49 0.63
C VAL A 43 6.03 9.39 1.33
N SER A 44 6.14 8.56 2.35
CA SER A 44 7.39 8.36 3.10
C SER A 44 8.30 7.38 2.34
N ARG A 45 9.58 7.27 2.73
CA ARG A 45 10.49 6.28 2.10
C ARG A 45 9.99 4.85 2.31
N SER A 46 9.59 4.56 3.55
CA SER A 46 8.80 3.41 3.95
C SER A 46 7.52 3.97 4.57
N HIS A 47 6.37 3.74 3.94
CA HIS A 47 5.13 4.43 4.26
C HIS A 47 4.08 3.47 4.82
N ALA A 48 3.84 2.36 4.14
CA ALA A 48 2.92 1.32 4.59
C ALA A 48 3.38 -0.06 4.12
N VAL A 49 2.85 -1.10 4.74
CA VAL A 49 3.03 -2.48 4.32
C VAL A 49 1.69 -3.19 4.21
N LEU A 50 1.49 -3.88 3.10
CA LEU A 50 0.38 -4.80 2.88
C LEU A 50 0.85 -6.22 3.11
N GLU A 51 0.27 -6.88 4.09
CA GLU A 51 0.57 -8.26 4.46
C GLU A 51 -0.64 -9.15 4.20
N TRP A 52 -0.42 -10.45 4.05
CA TRP A 52 -1.51 -11.41 3.88
C TRP A 52 -1.21 -12.79 4.45
N THR A 53 -2.27 -13.51 4.79
CA THR A 53 -2.14 -14.89 5.30
C THR A 53 -1.90 -15.90 4.19
N SER A 54 -1.14 -16.95 4.49
CA SER A 54 -0.88 -18.06 3.54
C SER A 54 -2.10 -18.97 3.33
N GLY A 55 -3.03 -19.05 4.28
CA GLY A 55 -4.22 -19.91 4.24
C GLY A 55 -5.40 -19.40 3.41
N ALA A 56 -6.43 -20.24 3.30
CA ALA A 56 -7.72 -19.94 2.67
C ALA A 56 -8.83 -19.88 3.76
N PRO A 57 -9.63 -18.80 3.83
CA PRO A 57 -9.56 -17.62 2.97
C PRO A 57 -8.33 -16.75 3.28
N ARG A 58 -7.77 -16.15 2.23
CA ARG A 58 -6.66 -15.21 2.36
C ARG A 58 -7.19 -13.90 2.94
N ARG A 59 -6.56 -13.41 4.00
CA ARG A 59 -6.85 -12.13 4.61
C ARG A 59 -5.72 -11.17 4.32
N PHE A 60 -6.07 -9.93 3.98
CA PHE A 60 -5.13 -8.85 3.73
C PHE A 60 -5.20 -7.85 4.87
N SER A 61 -4.05 -7.31 5.26
CA SER A 61 -3.93 -6.31 6.31
C SER A 61 -2.98 -5.22 5.86
N LEU A 62 -3.32 -3.97 6.17
CA LEU A 62 -2.50 -2.81 5.90
C LEU A 62 -2.06 -2.18 7.23
N THR A 63 -0.78 -1.85 7.31
CA THR A 63 -0.18 -1.20 8.46
C THR A 63 0.59 0.04 8.00
N ASP A 64 0.31 1.19 8.62
CA ASP A 64 1.13 2.40 8.45
C ASP A 64 2.47 2.24 9.18
N LEU A 65 3.57 2.56 8.50
CA LEU A 65 4.94 2.43 9.03
C LEU A 65 5.44 3.74 9.65
N VAL A 66 4.60 4.36 10.48
CA VAL A 66 4.86 5.68 11.11
C VAL A 66 5.17 6.73 10.05
N SER A 67 4.33 6.76 9.02
CA SER A 67 4.51 7.68 7.92
C SER A 67 4.22 9.12 8.31
N SER A 68 4.84 10.08 7.61
CA SER A 68 4.75 11.50 7.97
C SER A 68 3.34 12.07 7.82
N ASN A 69 2.59 11.62 6.81
CA ASN A 69 1.23 12.10 6.54
C ASN A 69 0.14 11.11 6.97
N GLY A 70 0.54 9.92 7.44
CA GLY A 70 -0.37 8.81 7.69
C GLY A 70 -0.83 8.13 6.41
N THR A 71 -1.29 6.90 6.56
CA THR A 71 -1.96 6.12 5.53
C THR A 71 -3.47 6.09 5.85
N PHE A 72 -4.30 6.09 4.82
CA PHE A 72 -5.76 6.11 4.95
C PHE A 72 -6.40 4.94 4.17
N VAL A 73 -7.47 4.40 4.72
CA VAL A 73 -8.35 3.42 4.06
C VAL A 73 -9.74 4.03 3.96
N ASN A 74 -10.26 4.18 2.74
CA ASN A 74 -11.55 4.79 2.46
C ASN A 74 -11.74 6.16 3.13
N GLY A 75 -10.69 6.99 3.11
CA GLY A 75 -10.65 8.32 3.71
C GLY A 75 -10.49 8.34 5.25
N LYS A 76 -10.41 7.18 5.90
CA LYS A 76 -10.19 7.09 7.35
C LYS A 76 -8.73 6.77 7.63
N ARG A 77 -8.10 7.55 8.50
CA ARG A 77 -6.71 7.34 8.90
C ARG A 77 -6.59 6.00 9.63
N LEU A 78 -5.52 5.26 9.33
CA LEU A 78 -5.21 4.01 10.03
C LEU A 78 -4.89 4.25 11.50
N GLU A 79 -5.42 3.38 12.36
CA GLU A 79 -5.07 3.27 13.78
C GLU A 79 -4.55 1.84 14.02
N GLY A 80 -3.26 1.65 13.73
CA GLY A 80 -2.63 0.33 13.75
C GLY A 80 -2.91 -0.49 12.48
N MET A 81 -2.96 -1.82 12.64
CA MET A 81 -3.21 -2.76 11.53
C MET A 81 -4.71 -2.84 11.23
N VAL A 82 -5.09 -2.64 9.97
CA VAL A 82 -6.49 -2.76 9.52
C VAL A 82 -6.61 -3.85 8.45
N ALA A 83 -7.63 -4.69 8.59
CA ALA A 83 -7.98 -5.68 7.60
C ALA A 83 -8.58 -5.00 6.35
N LEU A 84 -8.16 -5.45 5.17
CA LEU A 84 -8.66 -4.97 3.89
C LEU A 84 -9.56 -6.00 3.22
N VAL A 85 -10.55 -5.49 2.49
CA VAL A 85 -11.40 -6.27 1.60
C VAL A 85 -11.33 -5.73 0.17
N GLU A 86 -11.83 -6.52 -0.77
CA GLU A 86 -11.91 -6.10 -2.16
C GLU A 86 -12.75 -4.81 -2.29
N GLY A 87 -12.22 -3.85 -3.05
CA GLY A 87 -12.85 -2.55 -3.27
C GLY A 87 -12.38 -1.43 -2.32
N ASP A 88 -11.65 -1.76 -1.25
CA ASP A 88 -11.05 -0.75 -0.38
C ASP A 88 -10.06 0.13 -1.13
N ARG A 89 -10.06 1.41 -0.78
CA ARG A 89 -9.19 2.44 -1.37
C ARG A 89 -8.14 2.85 -0.36
N ILE A 90 -6.87 2.76 -0.77
CA ILE A 90 -5.71 3.18 0.03
C ILE A 90 -5.27 4.55 -0.48
N GLN A 91 -5.00 5.48 0.43
CA GLN A 91 -4.65 6.88 0.15
C GLN A 91 -3.50 7.33 1.04
#